data_AF-A0A399FVJ1-F1
#
_entry.id   AF-A0A399FVJ1-F1
#
_cell.length_a   1.000
_cell.length_b   1.000
_cell.length_c   1.000
_cell.angle_alpha   90.00
_cell.angle_beta   90.00
_cell.angle_gamma   90.00
#
_symmetry.space_group_name_H-M   'P 1'
#
loop_
_entity.id
_entity.type
_entity.pdbx_description
1 polymer ?
#
loop_
_entity_poly.entity_id
_entity_poly.type
_entity_poly.pdbx_seq_one_letter_code
_entity_poly.pdbx_strand_id
1 'polypeptide(L)'
;MTTVVIQTIGRILVPFIQLFGLYVIIHGPVSPGGGFQGGVIVGASMILLALSYDLSSAEARASHKVRIAMDSTGALLFAGIGLVALLAGGFFLEYGIIPLPMAPAEVRGIFILLVGVAIGIHIMALAASLFLHLAEEHEI
;
A
#
# COMPACT_ATOMS: atom_id res chain seq x y z
N MET A 1 -3.01 25.41 -14.19
CA MET A 1 -3.66 26.25 -13.17
C MET A 1 -4.70 25.42 -12.42
N THR A 2 -4.37 24.96 -11.22
CA THR A 2 -5.35 24.35 -10.31
C THR A 2 -6.16 25.45 -9.62
N THR A 3 -7.48 25.31 -9.60
CA THR A 3 -8.36 26.31 -8.97
C THR A 3 -8.42 26.09 -7.46
N VAL A 4 -8.75 27.13 -6.70
CA VAL A 4 -8.99 27.03 -5.24
C VAL A 4 -10.03 25.95 -4.92
N VAL A 5 -11.01 25.76 -5.81
CA VAL A 5 -12.03 24.73 -5.68
C VAL A 5 -11.41 23.33 -5.73
N ILE A 6 -10.54 23.06 -6.72
CA ILE A 6 -9.87 21.75 -6.86
C ILE A 6 -8.99 21.47 -5.64
N GLN A 7 -8.18 22.44 -5.20
CA GLN A 7 -7.31 22.28 -4.02
C GLN A 7 -8.12 21.98 -2.76
N THR A 8 -9.23 22.70 -2.56
CA THR A 8 -10.08 22.54 -1.38
C THR A 8 -10.76 21.17 -1.38
N ILE A 9 -11.38 20.77 -2.49
CA ILE A 9 -12.04 19.48 -2.63
C ILE A 9 -11.03 18.33 -2.49
N GLY A 10 -9.89 18.42 -3.17
CA GLY A 10 -8.82 17.42 -3.08
C GLY A 10 -8.33 17.23 -1.65
N ARG A 11 -8.07 18.31 -0.91
CA ARG A 11 -7.65 18.25 0.49
C ARG A 11 -8.68 17.57 1.40
N ILE A 12 -9.96 17.76 1.14
CA ILE A 12 -11.04 17.12 1.90
C ILE A 12 -11.17 15.65 1.54
N LEU A 13 -11.12 15.30 0.25
CA LEU A 13 -11.33 13.91 -0.22
C LEU A 13 -10.20 12.96 0.13
N VAL A 14 -8.95 13.42 0.07
CA VAL A 14 -7.76 12.58 0.32
C VAL A 14 -7.85 11.73 1.59
N PRO A 15 -8.12 12.27 2.80
CA PRO A 15 -8.21 11.44 3.99
C PRO A 15 -9.33 10.39 3.92
N PHE A 16 -10.46 10.68 3.27
CA PHE A 16 -11.54 9.69 3.09
C PHE A 16 -11.13 8.58 2.11
N ILE A 17 -10.45 8.92 1.01
CA ILE A 17 -9.91 7.94 0.06
C ILE A 17 -8.88 7.05 0.76
N GLN A 18 -8.00 7.62 1.58
CA GLN A 18 -7.00 6.87 2.33
C GLN A 18 -7.64 5.93 3.35
N LEU A 19 -8.61 6.41 4.13
CA LEU A 19 -9.36 5.57 5.07
C LEU A 19 -10.09 4.43 4.35
N PHE A 20 -10.68 4.69 3.20
CA PHE A 20 -11.33 3.66 2.40
C PHE A 20 -10.32 2.64 1.87
N GLY A 21 -9.16 3.08 1.36
CA GLY A 21 -8.10 2.18 0.93
C GLY A 21 -7.58 1.29 2.07
N LEU A 22 -7.36 1.87 3.26
CA LEU A 22 -6.99 1.11 4.46
C LEU A 22 -8.06 0.09 4.86
N TYR A 23 -9.34 0.46 4.79
CA TYR A 23 -10.45 -0.46 5.01
C TYR A 23 -10.39 -1.66 4.05
N VAL A 24 -10.17 -1.41 2.75
CA VAL A 24 -10.07 -2.46 1.71
C VAL A 24 -8.87 -3.39 1.93
N ILE A 25 -7.74 -2.86 2.44
CA ILE A 25 -6.59 -3.69 2.81
C ILE A 25 -6.93 -4.60 3.99
N ILE A 26 -7.46 -4.01 5.07
CA ILE A 26 -7.71 -4.72 6.34
C ILE A 26 -8.82 -5.77 6.19
N HIS A 27 -9.87 -5.48 5.43
CA HIS A 27 -11.00 -6.40 5.24
C HIS A 27 -10.83 -7.32 4.03
N GLY A 28 -9.71 -7.23 3.31
CA GLY A 28 -9.40 -8.10 2.17
C GLY A 28 -9.56 -9.61 2.41
N PRO A 29 -9.30 -10.17 3.61
CA PRO A 29 -9.55 -11.58 3.87
C PRO A 29 -11.03 -11.99 3.89
N VAL A 30 -11.95 -11.05 4.10
CA VAL A 30 -13.39 -11.32 4.33
C VAL A 30 -14.32 -10.62 3.35
N SER A 31 -13.83 -9.66 2.55
CA SER A 31 -14.60 -8.94 1.54
C SER A 31 -13.87 -8.92 0.19
N PRO A 32 -14.58 -8.68 -0.93
CA PRO A 32 -13.92 -8.33 -2.20
C PRO A 32 -12.98 -7.14 -1.96
N GLY A 33 -11.71 -7.25 -2.35
CA GLY A 33 -10.71 -6.33 -1.84
C GLY A 33 -9.30 -6.92 -1.81
N GLY A 34 -8.48 -6.31 -0.98
CA GLY A 34 -7.14 -6.82 -0.63
C GLY A 34 -6.05 -5.77 -0.71
N GLY A 35 -4.83 -6.23 -0.44
CA GLY A 35 -3.62 -5.42 -0.44
C GLY A 35 -3.42 -4.64 -1.73
N PHE A 36 -3.52 -5.31 -2.88
CA PHE A 36 -3.31 -4.66 -4.17
C PHE A 36 -4.30 -3.52 -4.43
N GLN A 37 -5.60 -3.82 -4.36
CA GLN A 37 -6.67 -2.86 -4.70
C GLN A 37 -6.68 -1.69 -3.71
N GLY A 38 -6.56 -1.97 -2.41
CA GLY A 38 -6.48 -0.93 -1.40
C GLY A 38 -5.19 -0.10 -1.50
N GLY A 39 -4.06 -0.72 -1.83
CA GLY A 39 -2.80 -0.03 -2.12
C GLY A 39 -2.93 0.95 -3.29
N VAL A 40 -3.58 0.54 -4.39
CA VAL A 40 -3.88 1.41 -5.53
C VAL A 40 -4.77 2.58 -5.12
N ILE A 41 -5.80 2.35 -4.30
CA ILE A 41 -6.68 3.43 -3.81
C ILE A 41 -5.89 4.47 -3.00
N VAL A 42 -5.01 4.02 -2.09
CA VAL A 42 -4.18 4.94 -1.30
C VAL A 42 -3.16 5.66 -2.22
N GLY A 43 -2.54 4.96 -3.17
CA GLY A 43 -1.66 5.57 -4.17
C GLY A 43 -2.36 6.63 -5.02
N ALA A 44 -3.60 6.36 -5.45
CA ALA A 44 -4.44 7.31 -6.18
C ALA A 44 -4.75 8.58 -5.36
N SER A 45 -4.87 8.48 -4.03
CA SER A 45 -5.00 9.67 -3.18
C SER A 45 -3.74 10.56 -3.21
N MET A 46 -2.56 9.97 -3.36
CA MET A 46 -1.29 10.69 -3.50
C MET A 46 -1.19 11.36 -4.88
N ILE A 47 -1.65 10.65 -5.92
CA ILE A 47 -1.76 11.21 -7.28
C ILE A 47 -2.73 12.39 -7.29
N LEU A 48 -3.89 12.27 -6.63
CA LEU A 48 -4.85 13.37 -6.52
C LEU A 48 -4.24 14.61 -5.84
N LEU A 49 -3.38 14.41 -4.83
CA LEU A 49 -2.64 15.52 -4.20
C LEU A 49 -1.69 16.20 -5.19
N ALA A 50 -0.91 15.43 -5.95
CA ALA A 50 0.00 15.95 -6.97
C ALA A 50 -0.74 16.75 -8.05
N LEU A 51 -1.88 16.24 -8.51
CA LEU A 51 -2.73 16.90 -9.51
C LEU A 51 -3.44 18.14 -8.98
N SER A 52 -3.76 18.18 -7.68
CA SER A 52 -4.51 19.30 -7.08
C SER A 52 -3.63 20.49 -6.73
N TYR A 53 -2.37 20.26 -6.41
CA TYR A 53 -1.40 21.28 -6.06
C TYR A 53 -0.37 21.43 -7.18
N ASP A 54 0.85 20.95 -6.93
CA ASP A 54 1.98 20.86 -7.85
C ASP A 54 2.83 19.64 -7.47
N LEU A 55 3.73 19.22 -8.37
CA LEU A 55 4.61 18.07 -8.12
C LEU A 55 5.49 18.28 -6.88
N SER A 56 5.99 19.51 -6.66
CA SER A 56 6.87 19.83 -5.53
C SER A 56 6.18 19.61 -4.17
N SER A 57 4.89 19.93 -4.08
CA SER A 57 4.05 19.75 -2.91
C SER A 57 3.74 18.28 -2.63
N ALA A 58 3.59 17.47 -3.68
CA ALA A 58 3.47 16.01 -3.54
C ALA A 58 4.80 15.37 -3.09
N GLU A 59 5.91 15.81 -3.68
CA GLU A 59 7.26 15.36 -3.34
C GLU A 59 7.64 15.72 -1.90
N ALA A 60 7.20 16.88 -1.40
CA ALA A 60 7.38 17.28 -0.01
C ALA A 60 6.62 16.38 0.99
N ARG A 61 5.49 15.78 0.58
CA ARG A 61 4.71 14.87 1.44
C ARG A 61 5.23 13.44 1.42
N ALA A 62 5.75 12.99 0.29
CA ALA A 62 6.32 11.66 0.13
C ALA A 62 7.50 11.68 -0.83
N SER A 63 8.66 12.06 -0.32
CA SER A 63 9.88 12.12 -1.11
C SER A 63 10.20 10.80 -1.81
N HIS A 64 10.91 10.86 -2.92
CA HIS A 64 11.40 9.69 -3.67
C HIS A 64 12.06 8.64 -2.77
N LYS A 65 12.89 9.08 -1.81
CA LYS A 65 13.52 8.17 -0.83
C LYS A 65 12.51 7.45 0.06
N VAL A 66 11.48 8.16 0.53
CA VAL A 66 10.41 7.56 1.34
C VAL A 66 9.63 6.56 0.49
N ARG A 67 9.28 6.91 -0.75
CA ARG A 67 8.55 6.02 -1.66
C ARG A 67 9.34 4.73 -1.94
N ILE A 68 10.63 4.82 -2.28
CA ILE A 68 11.50 3.63 -2.45
C ILE A 68 11.58 2.81 -1.17
N ALA A 69 11.74 3.46 -0.01
CA ALA A 69 11.82 2.77 1.26
C ALA A 69 10.51 2.01 1.57
N MET A 70 9.35 2.61 1.32
CA MET A 70 8.05 1.95 1.50
C MET A 70 7.86 0.80 0.51
N ASP A 71 8.19 1.02 -0.76
CA ASP A 71 8.14 0.00 -1.82
C ASP A 71 8.96 -1.24 -1.45
N SER A 72 10.23 -1.00 -1.10
CA SER A 72 11.17 -2.04 -0.68
C SER A 72 10.73 -2.72 0.61
N THR A 73 10.21 -1.96 1.58
CA THR A 73 9.74 -2.51 2.86
C THR A 73 8.53 -3.42 2.64
N GLY A 74 7.57 -3.04 1.80
CA GLY A 74 6.42 -3.89 1.48
C GLY A 74 6.86 -5.21 0.81
N ALA A 75 7.78 -5.14 -0.15
CA ALA A 75 8.34 -6.33 -0.80
C ALA A 75 9.11 -7.23 0.19
N LEU A 76 9.93 -6.65 1.07
CA LEU A 76 10.69 -7.38 2.09
C LEU A 76 9.77 -7.99 3.16
N LEU A 77 8.70 -7.30 3.56
CA LEU A 77 7.70 -7.85 4.47
C LEU A 77 7.00 -9.05 3.83
N PHE A 78 6.58 -8.96 2.56
CA PHE A 78 5.99 -10.08 1.85
C PHE A 78 6.93 -11.30 1.82
N ALA A 79 8.19 -11.08 1.40
CA ALA A 79 9.20 -12.15 1.35
C ALA A 79 9.50 -12.72 2.75
N GLY A 80 9.64 -11.86 3.75
CA GLY A 80 9.91 -12.23 5.14
C GLY A 80 8.78 -13.06 5.75
N ILE A 81 7.52 -12.68 5.52
CA ILE A 81 6.35 -13.42 6.00
C ILE A 81 6.34 -14.83 5.40
N GLY A 82 6.61 -14.98 4.11
CA GLY A 82 6.69 -16.31 3.48
C GLY A 82 7.91 -17.12 3.92
N LEU A 83 9.03 -16.47 4.24
CA LEU A 83 10.21 -17.12 4.80
C LEU A 83 9.94 -17.71 6.19
N VAL A 84 9.08 -17.10 7.01
CA VAL A 84 8.70 -17.66 8.33
C VAL A 84 8.11 -19.07 8.19
N ALA A 85 7.26 -19.30 7.20
CA ALA A 85 6.69 -20.64 6.95
C ALA A 85 7.76 -21.65 6.52
N LEU A 86 8.73 -21.24 5.69
CA LEU A 86 9.86 -22.10 5.31
C LEU A 86 10.73 -22.48 6.51
N LEU A 87 11.02 -21.51 7.40
CA LEU A 87 11.80 -21.75 8.62
C LEU A 87 11.09 -22.68 9.61
N ALA A 88 9.76 -22.73 9.57
CA ALA A 88 8.95 -23.67 10.33
C ALA A 88 8.86 -25.07 9.68
N GLY A 89 9.51 -25.29 8.54
CA GLY A 89 9.60 -26.59 7.86
C GLY A 89 8.48 -26.85 6.83
N GLY A 90 7.71 -25.84 6.45
CA GLY A 90 6.64 -25.94 5.45
C GLY A 90 7.02 -25.30 4.12
N PHE A 91 6.02 -25.09 3.26
CA PHE A 91 6.19 -24.37 1.99
C PHE A 91 6.02 -22.85 2.15
N PHE A 92 6.50 -22.09 1.17
CA PHE A 92 6.34 -20.63 1.14
C PHE A 92 4.85 -20.25 1.24
N LEU A 93 4.52 -19.37 2.19
CA LEU A 93 3.16 -18.95 2.55
C LEU A 93 2.24 -20.04 3.14
N GLU A 94 2.79 -21.20 3.54
CA GLU A 94 2.02 -22.24 4.23
C GLU A 94 1.85 -21.93 5.73
N TYR A 95 1.10 -20.87 6.05
CA TYR A 95 1.09 -20.33 7.42
C TYR A 95 0.51 -21.27 8.49
N GLY A 96 -0.33 -22.23 8.09
CA GLY A 96 -1.01 -23.13 9.04
C GLY A 96 -0.08 -24.06 9.81
N ILE A 97 1.17 -24.21 9.36
CA ILE A 97 2.18 -25.06 10.00
C ILE A 97 3.02 -24.31 11.05
N ILE A 98 2.87 -22.99 11.16
CA ILE A 98 3.62 -22.18 12.12
C ILE A 98 3.11 -22.52 13.54
N PRO A 99 3.98 -22.96 14.47
CA PRO A 99 3.58 -23.49 15.77
C PRO A 99 3.27 -22.38 16.77
N LEU A 100 2.20 -21.63 16.54
CA LEU A 100 1.65 -20.63 17.46
C LEU A 100 0.61 -21.25 18.40
N PRO A 101 0.39 -20.70 19.62
CA PRO A 101 -0.60 -21.21 20.57
C PRO A 101 -2.04 -20.83 20.18
N MET A 102 -2.43 -21.13 18.94
CA MET A 102 -3.74 -20.81 18.37
C MET A 102 -4.12 -21.80 17.28
N ALA A 103 -5.39 -21.83 16.86
CA ALA A 103 -5.83 -22.76 15.83
C ALA A 103 -5.16 -22.45 14.48
N PRO A 104 -4.80 -23.47 13.65
CA PRO A 104 -4.17 -23.24 12.34
C PRO A 104 -4.98 -22.33 11.40
N ALA A 105 -6.30 -22.31 11.54
CA ALA A 105 -7.17 -21.40 10.79
C ALA A 105 -6.97 -19.93 11.19
N GLU A 106 -6.77 -19.65 12.48
CA GLU A 106 -6.53 -18.29 13.00
C GLU A 106 -5.14 -17.80 12.59
N VAL A 107 -4.11 -18.67 12.65
CA VAL A 107 -2.77 -18.37 12.13
C VAL A 107 -2.85 -17.96 10.65
N ARG A 108 -3.56 -18.74 9.84
CA ARG A 108 -3.77 -18.40 8.42
C ARG A 108 -4.44 -17.05 8.24
N GLY A 109 -5.49 -16.75 9.01
CA GLY A 109 -6.19 -15.47 8.93
C GLY A 109 -5.27 -14.28 9.19
N ILE A 110 -4.47 -14.34 10.25
CA ILE A 110 -3.50 -13.28 10.59
C ILE A 110 -2.46 -13.11 9.49
N PHE A 111 -1.87 -14.21 9.01
CA PHE A 111 -0.80 -14.12 8.02
C PHE A 111 -1.31 -13.68 6.63
N ILE A 112 -2.53 -14.04 6.24
CA ILE A 112 -3.17 -13.50 5.03
C ILE A 112 -3.35 -11.98 5.15
N LEU A 113 -3.80 -11.49 6.31
CA LEU A 113 -3.89 -10.06 6.57
C LEU A 113 -2.52 -9.37 6.50
N LEU A 114 -1.49 -9.94 7.13
CA LEU A 114 -0.13 -9.38 7.11
C LEU A 114 0.43 -9.30 5.68
N VAL A 115 0.21 -10.32 4.86
CA VAL A 115 0.57 -10.30 3.44
C VAL A 115 -0.23 -9.23 2.70
N GLY A 116 -1.53 -9.10 2.98
CA GLY A 116 -2.36 -8.03 2.43
C GLY A 116 -1.80 -6.64 2.74
N VAL A 117 -1.39 -6.40 3.99
CA VAL A 117 -0.77 -5.13 4.40
C VAL A 117 0.57 -4.90 3.71
N ALA A 118 1.43 -5.92 3.64
CA ALA A 118 2.74 -5.84 2.98
C ALA A 118 2.59 -5.46 1.49
N ILE A 119 1.68 -6.15 0.78
CA ILE A 119 1.35 -5.84 -0.62
C ILE A 119 0.74 -4.44 -0.72
N GLY A 120 -0.14 -4.04 0.20
CA GLY A 120 -0.76 -2.71 0.18
C GLY A 120 0.26 -1.57 0.29
N ILE A 121 1.25 -1.70 1.16
CA ILE A 121 2.36 -0.75 1.30
C ILE A 121 3.18 -0.67 0.00
N HIS A 122 3.57 -1.83 -0.54
CA HIS A 122 4.32 -1.94 -1.78
C HIS A 122 3.58 -1.26 -2.94
N ILE A 123 2.33 -1.63 -3.17
CA ILE A 123 1.53 -1.13 -4.29
C ILE A 123 1.18 0.36 -4.15
N MET A 124 0.93 0.85 -2.95
CA MET A 124 0.73 2.28 -2.71
C MET A 124 1.96 3.09 -3.14
N ALA A 125 3.14 2.66 -2.70
CA ALA A 125 4.40 3.32 -3.03
C ALA A 125 4.72 3.21 -4.53
N LEU A 126 4.52 2.04 -5.13
CA LEU A 126 4.74 1.78 -6.55
C LEU A 126 3.83 2.65 -7.43
N ALA A 127 2.54 2.72 -7.13
CA ALA A 127 1.58 3.50 -7.91
C ALA A 127 1.91 5.00 -7.87
N ALA A 128 2.22 5.55 -6.69
CA ALA A 128 2.64 6.94 -6.56
C ALA A 128 4.00 7.20 -7.24
N SER A 129 4.93 6.25 -7.18
CA SER A 129 6.25 6.35 -7.81
C SER A 129 6.15 6.39 -9.33
N LEU A 130 5.40 5.45 -9.91
CA LEU A 130 5.19 5.37 -11.33
C LEU A 130 4.59 6.66 -11.89
N PHE A 131 3.53 7.17 -11.26
CA PHE A 131 2.87 8.40 -11.71
C PHE A 131 3.81 9.61 -11.68
N LEU A 132 4.49 9.84 -10.55
CA LEU A 132 5.37 10.99 -10.40
C LEU A 132 6.59 10.90 -11.32
N HIS A 133 7.16 9.72 -11.53
CA HIS A 133 8.27 9.53 -12.47
C HIS A 133 7.85 9.86 -13.91
N LEU A 134 6.68 9.37 -14.35
CA LEU A 134 6.15 9.69 -15.67
C LEU A 134 5.79 11.18 -15.81
N ALA A 135 5.34 11.82 -14.73
CA ALA A 135 5.03 13.25 -14.75
C ALA A 135 6.30 14.12 -14.82
N GLU A 136 7.37 13.73 -14.13
CA GLU A 136 8.68 14.41 -14.17
C GLU A 136 9.32 14.34 -15.56
N GLU A 137 9.25 13.19 -16.24
CA GLU A 137 9.80 13.04 -17.60
C GLU A 137 9.16 13.99 -18.63
N HIS A 138 7.91 14.41 -18.41
CA HIS A 138 7.18 15.30 -19.31
C HIS A 138 7.33 16.79 -18.99
N GLU A 139 8.00 17.16 -17.89
CA GLU A 139 8.33 18.56 -17.58
C GLU A 139 9.71 18.99 -18.15
N ILE A 140 10.50 18.07 -18.74
CA ILE A 140 11.82 18.31 -19.33
C ILE A 140 11.75 18.49 -20.86
#